data_AF-A0AAE9SGE3-F1
#
_entry.id   AF-A0AAE9SGE3-F1
#
_cell.length_a   1.000
_cell.length_b   1.000
_cell.length_c   1.000
_cell.angle_alpha   90.00
_cell.angle_beta   90.00
_cell.angle_gamma   90.00
#
_symmetry.space_group_name_H-M   'P 1'
#
loop_
_entity.id
_entity.type
_entity.pdbx_description
1 polymer ?
#
loop_
_entity_poly.entity_id
_entity_poly.type
_entity_poly.pdbx_seq_one_letter_code
_entity_poly.pdbx_strand_id
1 'polypeptide(L)'
;MFNFFKKKKVTSLTIICDTNIIHVNNKPLTFPTNYNTLIDVLGKPSRELKKSNNYIIWDTHGIFCGYTDRDNILSINVYQNKKDRSEYNTQKQFKGKLFLNNEEITNNEFGKIPLGKVAIHRLGRESDTRFGFSLGVNRDYKDL
;
A
#
# COMPACT_ATOMS: atom_id res chain seq x y z
N MET A 1 39.26 10.67 7.74
CA MET A 1 38.12 10.63 8.67
C MET A 1 36.85 10.73 7.83
N PHE A 2 36.25 9.60 7.45
CA PHE A 2 35.10 9.58 6.54
C PHE A 2 33.81 9.60 7.35
N ASN A 3 33.10 10.74 7.33
CA ASN A 3 31.75 10.83 7.89
C ASN A 3 30.79 10.06 6.98
N PHE A 4 30.53 8.79 7.33
CA PHE A 4 29.35 8.09 6.86
C PHE A 4 28.11 8.77 7.45
N PHE A 5 27.49 9.65 6.68
CA PHE A 5 26.12 10.07 6.95
C PHE A 5 25.23 8.82 6.92
N LYS A 6 24.95 8.25 8.10
CA LYS A 6 23.87 7.28 8.29
C LYS A 6 22.59 7.96 7.80
N LYS A 7 22.10 7.60 6.61
CA LYS A 7 20.72 7.88 6.21
C LYS A 7 19.83 7.42 7.37
N LYS A 8 19.12 8.35 8.01
CA LYS A 8 18.09 8.03 9.01
C LYS A 8 17.21 6.94 8.38
N LYS A 9 17.20 5.74 8.98
CA LYS A 9 16.23 4.70 8.60
C LYS A 9 14.86 5.31 8.84
N VAL A 10 14.14 5.66 7.78
CA VAL A 10 12.73 6.06 7.89
C VAL A 10 12.00 4.81 8.38
N THR A 11 11.73 4.75 9.68
CA THR A 11 11.24 3.54 10.37
C THR A 11 9.74 3.31 10.22
N SER A 12 8.99 4.31 9.75
CA SER A 12 7.54 4.22 9.52
C SER A 12 7.17 4.97 8.25
N LEU A 13 6.40 4.32 7.36
CA LEU A 13 5.84 4.98 6.18
C LEU A 13 4.71 5.92 6.60
N THR A 14 4.66 7.10 6.01
CA THR A 14 3.48 7.97 6.08
C THR A 14 2.77 7.91 4.74
N ILE A 15 1.49 7.55 4.76
CA ILE A 15 0.61 7.56 3.59
C ILE A 15 -0.42 8.67 3.81
N ILE A 16 -0.52 9.61 2.87
CA ILE A 16 -1.52 10.68 2.87
C ILE A 16 -2.42 10.44 1.67
N CYS A 17 -3.72 10.43 1.90
CA CYS A 17 -4.73 10.20 0.88
C CYS A 17 -5.41 11.52 0.52
N ASP A 18 -5.18 11.97 -0.71
CA ASP A 18 -5.78 13.18 -1.27
C ASP A 18 -6.73 12.84 -2.42
N THR A 19 -7.41 13.86 -2.95
CA THR A 19 -8.31 13.67 -4.09
C THR A 19 -7.50 13.29 -5.33
N ASN A 20 -7.81 12.13 -5.93
CA ASN A 20 -7.16 11.52 -7.10
C ASN A 20 -5.73 10.99 -6.90
N ILE A 21 -5.09 11.20 -5.75
CA ILE A 21 -3.68 10.90 -5.57
C ILE A 21 -3.37 10.42 -4.15
N ILE A 22 -2.39 9.53 -4.03
CA ILE A 22 -1.85 9.06 -2.76
C ILE A 22 -0.42 9.55 -2.64
N HIS A 23 -0.02 10.05 -1.48
CA HIS A 23 1.37 10.38 -1.19
C HIS A 23 1.96 9.37 -0.23
N VAL A 24 3.07 8.73 -0.59
CA VAL A 24 3.80 7.82 0.29
C VAL A 24 5.17 8.44 0.60
N ASN A 25 5.41 8.78 1.87
CA ASN A 25 6.56 9.58 2.30
C ASN A 25 6.76 10.83 1.43
N ASN A 26 5.68 11.57 1.17
CA ASN A 26 5.61 12.76 0.32
C ASN A 26 5.85 12.52 -1.18
N LYS A 27 6.07 11.27 -1.63
CA LYS A 27 6.15 10.95 -3.05
C LYS A 27 4.76 10.67 -3.62
N PRO A 28 4.36 11.33 -4.71
CA PRO A 28 3.07 11.09 -5.35
C PRO A 28 2.99 9.68 -5.94
N LEU A 29 1.82 9.06 -5.83
CA LEU A 29 1.45 7.78 -6.40
C LEU A 29 -0.01 7.84 -6.87
N THR A 30 -0.20 7.75 -8.18
CA THR A 30 -1.51 7.66 -8.82
C THR A 30 -1.83 6.22 -9.17
N PHE A 31 -3.11 5.89 -9.32
CA PHE A 31 -3.54 4.58 -9.83
C PHE A 31 -4.39 4.76 -11.11
N PRO A 32 -4.23 3.90 -12.13
CA PRO A 32 -3.24 2.83 -12.21
C PRO A 32 -1.78 3.32 -12.20
N THR A 33 -0.86 2.45 -11.76
CA THR A 33 0.59 2.71 -11.68
C THR A 33 1.37 1.58 -12.35
N ASN A 34 2.69 1.66 -12.37
CA ASN A 34 3.57 0.62 -12.90
C ASN A 34 4.62 0.18 -11.88
N TYR A 35 5.30 -0.93 -12.18
CA TYR A 35 6.34 -1.49 -11.32
C TYR A 35 7.43 -0.49 -10.96
N ASN A 36 7.98 0.24 -11.94
CA ASN A 36 9.10 1.15 -11.70
C ASN A 36 8.70 2.28 -10.74
N THR A 37 7.50 2.85 -10.92
CA THR A 37 6.95 3.85 -9.98
C THR A 37 6.86 3.29 -8.56
N LEU A 38 6.42 2.04 -8.38
CA LEU A 38 6.38 1.42 -7.05
C LEU A 38 7.77 1.22 -6.45
N ILE A 39 8.78 0.87 -7.25
CA ILE A 39 10.17 0.79 -6.78
C ILE A 39 10.71 2.15 -6.37
N ASP A 40 10.40 3.20 -7.14
CA ASP A 40 10.85 4.55 -6.83
C ASP A 40 10.21 5.09 -5.55
N VAL A 41 8.95 4.73 -5.29
CA VAL A 41 8.19 5.15 -4.11
C VAL A 41 8.53 4.33 -2.87
N LEU A 42 8.51 2.99 -2.98
CA LEU A 42 8.62 2.05 -1.85
C LEU A 42 10.01 1.41 -1.70
N GLY A 43 10.90 1.61 -2.67
CA GLY A 43 12.20 0.94 -2.74
C GLY A 43 12.12 -0.47 -3.31
N LYS A 44 13.25 -1.19 -3.25
CA LYS A 44 13.35 -2.57 -3.72
C LYS A 44 12.41 -3.50 -2.91
N PRO A 45 11.62 -4.38 -3.55
CA PRO A 45 10.77 -5.31 -2.84
C PRO A 45 11.61 -6.36 -2.10
N SER A 46 11.03 -6.89 -1.04
CA SER A 46 11.62 -8.00 -0.29
C SER A 46 11.49 -9.31 -1.07
N ARG A 47 10.35 -9.53 -1.72
CA ARG A 47 10.03 -10.74 -2.48
C ARG A 47 9.12 -10.42 -3.67
N GLU A 48 9.21 -11.26 -4.70
CA GLU A 48 8.26 -11.31 -5.80
C GLU A 48 7.80 -12.76 -5.99
N LEU A 49 6.49 -12.97 -6.17
CA LEU A 49 5.91 -14.29 -6.39
C LEU A 49 5.24 -14.31 -7.77
N LYS A 50 5.57 -15.32 -8.59
CA LYS A 50 4.98 -15.53 -9.91
C LYS A 50 4.05 -16.75 -9.86
N LYS A 51 2.74 -16.52 -9.94
CA LYS A 51 1.68 -17.55 -9.94
C LYS A 51 0.68 -17.23 -11.06
N SER A 52 -0.63 -17.47 -10.85
CA SER A 52 -1.69 -17.00 -11.75
C SER A 52 -1.80 -15.47 -11.76
N ASN A 53 -1.55 -14.84 -10.61
CA ASN A 53 -1.22 -13.42 -10.49
C ASN A 53 0.24 -13.28 -10.06
N ASN A 54 0.85 -12.15 -10.41
CA ASN A 54 2.15 -11.76 -9.89
C ASN A 54 1.96 -10.94 -8.62
N TYR A 55 2.86 -11.09 -7.66
CA TYR A 55 2.84 -10.36 -6.40
C TYR A 55 4.18 -9.69 -6.14
N ILE A 56 4.13 -8.45 -5.68
CA ILE A 56 5.29 -7.71 -5.17
C ILE A 56 5.08 -7.47 -3.69
N ILE A 57 6.06 -7.81 -2.86
CA ILE A 57 5.93 -7.77 -1.40
C ILE A 57 7.08 -7.00 -0.78
N TRP A 58 6.76 -5.97 -0.01
CA TRP A 58 7.68 -5.21 0.83
C TRP A 58 7.47 -5.60 2.29
N ASP A 59 8.09 -6.71 2.69
CA ASP A 59 7.92 -7.30 4.02
C ASP A 59 8.30 -6.32 5.14
N THR A 60 9.29 -5.45 4.93
CA THR A 60 9.69 -4.44 5.92
C THR A 60 8.65 -3.35 6.14
N HIS A 61 7.82 -3.11 5.12
CA HIS A 61 6.80 -2.08 5.12
C HIS A 61 5.42 -2.63 5.45
N GLY A 62 5.20 -3.95 5.33
CA GLY A 62 3.87 -4.53 5.45
C GLY A 62 2.95 -4.18 4.28
N ILE A 63 3.54 -3.95 3.11
CA ILE A 63 2.83 -3.61 1.88
C ILE A 63 3.01 -4.73 0.85
N PHE A 64 1.96 -5.03 0.11
CA PHE A 64 2.02 -5.89 -1.06
C PHE A 64 1.06 -5.41 -2.15
N CYS A 65 1.30 -5.80 -3.39
CA CYS A 65 0.34 -5.66 -4.48
C CYS A 65 0.29 -6.92 -5.32
N GLY A 66 -0.90 -7.25 -5.81
CA GLY A 66 -1.10 -8.26 -6.84
C GLY A 66 -1.33 -7.57 -8.19
N TYR A 67 -0.78 -8.12 -9.27
CA TYR A 67 -0.95 -7.60 -10.61
C TYR A 67 -0.92 -8.72 -11.67
N THR A 68 -1.61 -8.48 -12.79
CA THR A 68 -1.51 -9.29 -14.01
C THR A 68 -0.70 -8.57 -15.08
N ASP A 69 -0.84 -7.23 -15.14
CA ASP A 69 -0.09 -6.33 -16.01
C ASP A 69 0.85 -5.46 -15.16
N ARG A 70 2.13 -5.47 -15.51
CA ARG A 70 3.21 -4.80 -14.78
C ARG A 70 3.18 -3.29 -14.96
N ASP A 71 2.54 -2.82 -16.04
CA ASP A 71 2.39 -1.41 -16.38
C ASP A 71 1.01 -0.84 -15.98
N ASN A 72 0.13 -1.70 -15.44
CA ASN A 72 -1.22 -1.35 -15.03
C ASN A 72 -1.59 -1.96 -13.67
N ILE A 73 -0.84 -1.60 -12.64
CA ILE A 73 -1.07 -2.02 -11.25
C ILE A 73 -2.15 -1.12 -10.63
N LEU A 74 -3.22 -1.74 -10.14
CA LEU A 74 -4.45 -1.01 -9.76
C LEU A 74 -4.53 -0.63 -8.28
N SER A 75 -3.73 -1.27 -7.42
CA SER A 75 -3.75 -0.98 -5.99
C SER A 75 -2.49 -1.46 -5.27
N ILE A 76 -2.26 -0.87 -4.10
CA ILE A 76 -1.39 -1.42 -3.05
C ILE A 76 -2.25 -1.80 -1.85
N ASN A 77 -1.82 -2.80 -1.11
CA ASN A 77 -2.60 -3.40 -0.03
C ASN A 77 -1.72 -3.57 1.21
N VAL A 78 -2.38 -3.48 2.35
CA VAL A 78 -1.79 -3.68 3.66
C VAL A 78 -2.69 -4.66 4.42
N TYR A 79 -2.12 -5.77 4.86
CA TYR A 79 -2.71 -6.59 5.92
C TYR A 79 -2.12 -6.16 7.27
N GLN A 80 -2.95 -6.16 8.30
CA GLN A 80 -2.64 -5.72 9.65
C GLN A 80 -2.77 -6.85 10.69
N ASN A 81 -3.34 -8.01 10.34
CA ASN A 81 -3.37 -9.16 11.24
C ASN A 81 -2.21 -10.13 11.00
N LYS A 82 -1.81 -10.82 12.08
CA LYS A 82 -0.76 -11.85 12.09
C LYS A 82 -1.31 -13.27 11.92
N LYS A 83 -2.62 -13.44 11.68
CA LYS A 83 -3.26 -14.76 11.61
C LYS A 83 -3.01 -15.42 10.26
N ASP A 84 -2.98 -14.66 9.17
CA ASP A 84 -2.60 -15.18 7.86
C ASP A 84 -1.09 -15.45 7.79
N ARG A 85 -0.73 -16.74 7.70
CA ARG A 85 0.65 -17.23 7.55
C ARG A 85 0.97 -17.66 6.12
N SER A 86 0.10 -17.37 5.16
CA SER A 86 0.33 -17.69 3.75
C SER A 86 1.52 -16.91 3.17
N GLU A 87 2.14 -17.44 2.13
CA GLU A 87 3.25 -16.79 1.42
C GLU A 87 2.87 -15.41 0.84
N TYR A 88 1.57 -15.17 0.66
CA TYR A 88 0.96 -13.94 0.15
C TYR A 88 0.88 -12.82 1.19
N ASN A 89 1.06 -13.14 2.48
CA ASN A 89 1.12 -12.14 3.53
C ASN A 89 2.55 -11.61 3.71
N THR A 90 2.63 -10.40 4.25
CA THR A 90 3.88 -9.75 4.62
C THR A 90 4.40 -10.35 5.93
N GLN A 91 5.72 -10.50 6.04
CA GLN A 91 6.35 -11.04 7.25
C GLN A 91 6.28 -10.06 8.43
N LYS A 92 6.25 -8.75 8.17
CA LYS A 92 6.03 -7.72 9.20
C LYS A 92 4.79 -6.92 8.84
N GLN A 93 3.98 -6.66 9.85
CA GLN A 93 2.79 -5.83 9.71
C GLN A 93 3.18 -4.37 9.48
N PHE A 94 2.30 -3.65 8.78
CA PHE A 94 2.46 -2.22 8.57
C PHE A 94 2.49 -1.48 9.90
N LYS A 95 3.52 -0.66 10.08
CA LYS A 95 3.72 0.24 11.23
C LYS A 95 3.70 1.71 10.83
N GLY A 96 3.27 1.98 9.60
CA GLY A 96 3.10 3.33 9.11
C GLY A 96 1.81 3.95 9.61
N LYS A 97 1.55 5.15 9.11
CA LYS A 97 0.34 5.91 9.40
C LYS A 97 -0.37 6.25 8.10
N LEU A 98 -1.70 6.28 8.14
CA LEU A 98 -2.55 6.67 7.03
C LEU A 98 -3.28 7.96 7.43
N PHE A 99 -3.26 8.98 6.58
CA PHE A 99 -3.91 10.26 6.83
C PHE A 99 -4.94 10.58 5.76
N LEU A 100 -6.06 11.16 6.16
CA LEU A 100 -7.08 11.74 5.29
C LEU A 100 -7.49 13.09 5.90
N ASN A 101 -7.50 14.16 5.11
CA ASN A 101 -7.83 15.52 5.60
C ASN A 101 -7.00 15.94 6.84
N ASN A 102 -5.72 15.60 6.87
CA ASN A 102 -4.79 15.80 8.00
C ASN A 102 -5.12 15.03 9.29
N GLU A 103 -6.11 14.14 9.27
CA GLU A 103 -6.43 13.27 10.39
C GLU A 103 -5.87 11.86 10.15
N GLU A 104 -5.27 11.26 11.18
CA GLU A 104 -4.82 9.87 11.11
C GLU A 104 -6.05 8.96 11.13
N ILE A 105 -6.24 8.17 10.07
CA ILE A 105 -7.37 7.24 9.96
C ILE A 105 -6.91 5.80 10.22
N THR A 106 -7.79 5.03 10.85
CA THR A 106 -7.60 3.60 11.06
C THR A 106 -8.60 2.80 10.24
N ASN A 107 -8.30 1.54 9.99
CA ASN A 107 -9.14 0.68 9.15
C ASN A 107 -10.44 0.21 9.83
N ASN A 108 -10.66 0.56 11.11
CA ASN A 108 -11.91 0.29 11.82
C ASN A 108 -13.01 1.32 11.50
N GLU A 109 -12.65 2.47 10.92
CA GLU A 109 -13.51 3.65 10.83
C GLU A 109 -14.37 3.70 9.56
N PHE A 110 -14.07 2.87 8.54
CA PHE A 110 -14.74 2.97 7.24
C PHE A 110 -14.87 1.63 6.50
N GLY A 111 -15.78 1.57 5.52
CA GLY A 111 -15.86 0.48 4.54
C GLY A 111 -15.14 0.83 3.23
N LYS A 112 -15.51 1.95 2.62
CA LYS A 112 -14.88 2.54 1.44
C LYS A 112 -14.93 4.07 1.56
N ILE A 113 -13.85 4.75 1.19
CA ILE A 113 -13.80 6.20 1.07
C ILE A 113 -13.42 6.55 -0.38
N PRO A 114 -14.35 7.10 -1.18
CA PRO A 114 -14.05 7.55 -2.54
C PRO A 114 -13.28 8.88 -2.50
N LEU A 115 -12.21 8.97 -3.30
CA LEU A 115 -11.32 10.14 -3.40
C LEU A 115 -11.09 10.47 -4.88
N GLY A 116 -12.17 10.67 -5.65
CA GLY A 116 -12.11 10.84 -7.10
C GLY A 116 -11.70 9.54 -7.81
N LYS A 117 -10.60 9.58 -8.59
CA LYS A 117 -10.04 8.43 -9.34
C LYS A 117 -9.49 7.32 -8.46
N VAL A 118 -9.20 7.61 -7.19
CA VAL A 118 -8.70 6.62 -6.22
C VAL A 118 -9.68 6.45 -5.06
N ALA A 119 -9.57 5.34 -4.34
CA ALA A 119 -10.36 5.05 -3.17
C ALA A 119 -9.55 4.29 -2.12
N ILE A 120 -9.96 4.46 -0.87
CA ILE A 120 -9.49 3.66 0.27
C ILE A 120 -10.55 2.61 0.55
N HIS A 121 -10.18 1.34 0.54
CA HIS A 121 -11.09 0.23 0.82
C HIS A 121 -10.63 -0.53 2.05
N ARG A 122 -11.55 -0.82 2.97
CA ARG A 122 -11.25 -1.76 4.05
C ARG A 122 -11.18 -3.18 3.49
N LEU A 123 -10.15 -3.93 3.88
CA LEU A 123 -9.99 -5.34 3.58
C LEU A 123 -10.45 -6.16 4.78
N GLY A 124 -11.49 -6.97 4.60
CA GLY A 124 -12.04 -7.85 5.63
C GLY A 124 -12.61 -7.13 6.86
N ARG A 125 -12.85 -7.91 7.91
CA ARG A 125 -13.24 -7.49 9.27
C ARG A 125 -12.15 -7.87 10.26
N GLU A 126 -12.17 -7.29 11.45
CA GLU A 126 -11.17 -7.60 12.50
C GLU A 126 -11.19 -9.10 12.92
N SER A 127 -12.36 -9.74 12.83
CA SER A 127 -12.53 -11.18 13.04
C SER A 127 -11.81 -12.05 12.01
N ASP A 128 -11.56 -11.50 10.82
CA ASP A 128 -11.14 -12.27 9.65
C ASP A 128 -9.64 -12.57 9.68
N THR A 129 -9.25 -13.62 8.95
CA THR A 129 -7.84 -13.98 8.74
C THR A 129 -7.09 -12.97 7.88
N ARG A 130 -7.77 -12.08 7.16
CA ARG A 130 -7.17 -10.98 6.40
C ARG A 130 -7.89 -9.68 6.69
N PHE A 131 -7.22 -8.80 7.42
CA PHE A 131 -7.76 -7.51 7.86
C PHE A 131 -6.79 -6.39 7.54
N GLY A 132 -7.27 -5.25 7.02
CA GLY A 132 -6.41 -4.11 6.68
C GLY A 132 -7.08 -3.15 5.72
N PHE A 133 -6.33 -2.60 4.76
CA PHE A 133 -6.86 -1.68 3.77
C PHE A 133 -6.13 -1.77 2.42
N SER A 134 -6.84 -1.33 1.38
CA SER A 134 -6.36 -1.21 -0.01
C SER A 134 -6.47 0.23 -0.45
N LEU A 135 -5.44 0.71 -1.16
CA LEU A 135 -5.38 2.02 -1.78
C LEU A 135 -5.23 1.80 -3.27
N GLY A 136 -6.17 2.30 -4.07
CA GLY A 136 -6.15 2.01 -5.50
C GLY A 136 -7.26 2.69 -6.29
N VAL A 137 -7.46 2.21 -7.51
CA VAL A 137 -8.47 2.70 -8.45
C VAL A 137 -9.88 2.70 -7.83
N ASN A 138 -10.58 3.83 -7.96
CA ASN A 138 -12.00 3.90 -7.68
C ASN A 138 -12.82 3.51 -8.91
N ARG A 139 -13.34 2.28 -8.94
CA ARG A 139 -14.15 1.77 -10.05
C ARG A 139 -15.51 2.45 -10.23
N ASP A 140 -16.00 3.15 -9.20
CA ASP A 140 -17.25 3.90 -9.30
C ASP A 140 -17.05 5.25 -10.02
N TYR A 141 -15.79 5.67 -10.17
CA TYR A 141 -15.41 6.84 -10.93
C TYR A 141 -15.24 6.46 -12.41
N LYS A 142 -16.07 7.04 -13.27
CA LYS A 142 -16.30 6.56 -14.65
C LYS A 142 -15.36 7.13 -15.73
N ASP A 143 -14.35 7.91 -15.39
CA ASP A 143 -13.42 8.49 -16.39
C ASP A 143 -12.12 7.69 -16.58
N LEU A 144 -12.18 6.36 -16.48
CA LEU A 144 -11.06 5.45 -16.78
C LEU A 144 -11.23 4.77 -18.14
#